data_AF-A0A918BHH9-F1
#
_entry.id   AF-A0A918BHH9-F1
#
_cell.length_a   1.000
_cell.length_b   1.000
_cell.length_c   1.000
_cell.angle_alpha   90.00
_cell.angle_beta   90.00
_cell.angle_gamma   90.00
#
_symmetry.space_group_name_H-M   'P 1'
#
loop_
_entity.id
_entity.type
_entity.pdbx_description
1 polymer ?
#
loop_
_entity_poly.entity_id
_entity_poly.type
_entity_poly.pdbx_seq_one_letter_code
_entity_poly.pdbx_strand_id
1 'polypeptide(L)' 'MPSRDASREPLPPPHDLVEEVVVRFDAYARARAARDSLFPTARTTPRQEQRAFDDLQAAVTRLRKWLG' A
#
# COMPACT_ATOMS: atom_id res chain seq x y z
N MET A 1 -30.81 -32.93 4.15
CA MET A 1 -31.03 -31.61 3.53
C MET A 1 -29.73 -30.84 3.66
N PRO A 2 -28.93 -30.64 2.58
CA PRO A 2 -27.69 -29.88 2.69
C PRO A 2 -28.03 -28.39 2.65
N SER A 3 -27.82 -27.70 3.77
CA SER A 3 -27.90 -26.24 3.81
C SER A 3 -26.71 -25.70 3.00
N ARG A 4 -27.04 -24.98 1.93
CA ARG A 4 -26.10 -24.29 1.03
C ARG A 4 -25.04 -23.57 1.86
N ASP A 5 -23.80 -23.99 1.70
CA ASP A 5 -22.64 -23.11 1.89
C ASP A 5 -22.98 -21.81 1.18
N ALA A 6 -23.26 -20.78 1.97
CA ALA A 6 -23.26 -19.43 1.48
C ALA A 6 -21.84 -19.20 0.97
N SER A 7 -21.66 -19.30 -0.35
CA SER A 7 -20.51 -18.76 -1.04
C SER A 7 -20.35 -17.34 -0.53
N ARG A 8 -19.43 -17.13 0.43
CA ARG A 8 -18.94 -15.82 0.78
C ARG A 8 -18.24 -15.36 -0.49
N GLU A 9 -19.00 -14.74 -1.40
CA GLU A 9 -18.38 -13.85 -2.37
C GLU A 9 -17.53 -12.90 -1.54
N PRO A 10 -16.21 -12.83 -1.81
CA PRO A 10 -15.38 -11.85 -1.14
C PRO A 10 -16.02 -10.50 -1.45
N LEU A 11 -16.48 -9.82 -0.40
CA LEU A 11 -16.94 -8.45 -0.52
C LEU A 11 -15.89 -7.68 -1.34
N PRO A 12 -16.28 -6.77 -2.24
CA PRO A 12 -15.32 -5.93 -2.90
C PRO A 12 -14.52 -5.19 -1.82
N PRO A 13 -13.18 -5.10 -1.93
CA PRO A 13 -12.38 -4.36 -0.99
C PRO A 13 -12.90 -2.92 -0.88
N PRO A 14 -12.86 -2.31 0.32
CA PRO A 14 -13.29 -0.94 0.49
C PRO A 14 -12.41 -0.10 -0.42
N HIS A 15 -13.04 0.65 -1.32
CA HIS A 15 -12.35 1.45 -2.32
C HIS A 15 -11.27 2.33 -1.67
N ASP A 16 -11.60 2.90 -0.50
CA ASP A 16 -10.72 3.71 0.32
C ASP A 16 -9.42 3.01 0.74
N LEU A 17 -9.46 1.70 1.06
CA LEU A 17 -8.27 0.94 1.46
C LEU A 17 -7.37 0.64 0.25
N VAL A 18 -7.97 0.39 -0.91
CA VAL A 18 -7.22 0.18 -2.15
C VAL A 18 -6.59 1.49 -2.60
N GLU A 19 -7.34 2.58 -2.58
CA GLU A 19 -6.87 3.92 -2.91
C GLU A 19 -5.72 4.34 -1.98
N GLU A 20 -5.85 4.07 -0.67
CA GLU A 20 -4.77 4.34 0.28
C GLU A 20 -3.48 3.58 -0.08
N VAL A 21 -3.57 2.29 -0.42
CA VAL A 21 -2.40 1.50 -0.83
C VAL A 21 -1.77 2.07 -2.10
N VAL A 22 -2.58 2.44 -3.09
CA VAL A 22 -2.10 3.03 -4.36
C VAL A 22 -1.37 4.35 -4.11
N VAL A 23 -1.95 5.25 -3.29
CA VAL A 23 -1.34 6.54 -2.95
C VAL A 23 -0.02 6.34 -2.21
N ARG A 24 0.04 5.41 -1.24
CA ARG A 24 1.28 5.13 -0.50
C ARG A 24 2.34 4.46 -1.37
N PHE A 25 1.93 3.61 -2.30
CA PHE A 25 2.84 2.97 -3.25
C PHE A 25 3.49 4.00 -4.17
N ASP A 26 2.71 4.92 -4.74
CA ASP A 26 3.24 6.00 -5.58
C ASP A 26 4.19 6.91 -4.79
N ALA A 27 3.84 7.27 -3.55
CA ALA A 27 4.73 8.04 -2.68
C ALA A 27 6.08 7.32 -2.42
N TYR A 28 6.05 6.01 -2.15
CA TYR A 28 7.26 5.20 -2.02
C TYR A 28 8.06 5.11 -3.32
N ALA A 29 7.40 4.86 -4.45
CA ALA A 29 8.04 4.76 -5.77
C ALA A 29 8.75 6.07 -6.15
N ARG A 30 8.12 7.21 -5.88
CA ARG A 30 8.75 8.54 -6.06
C ARG A 30 9.94 8.72 -5.13
N ALA A 31 9.81 8.36 -3.85
CA ALA A 31 10.92 8.47 -2.91
C ALA A 31 12.10 7.56 -3.29
N ARG A 32 11.82 6.37 -3.86
CA ARG A 32 12.82 5.45 -4.39
C ARG A 32 13.52 6.02 -5.62
N ALA A 33 12.75 6.49 -6.61
CA ALA A 33 13.29 7.10 -7.82
C ALA A 33 14.12 8.37 -7.54
N ALA A 34 13.67 9.17 -6.57
CA ALA A 34 14.38 10.36 -6.11
C ALA A 34 15.71 10.01 -5.41
N ARG A 35 15.79 8.90 -4.66
CA ARG A 35 17.05 8.41 -4.08
C ARG A 35 18.04 7.99 -5.16
N ASP A 36 17.56 7.28 -6.18
CA ASP A 36 18.36 6.82 -7.30
C ASP A 36 18.70 7.97 -8.29
N SER A 37 18.17 9.18 -8.04
CA SER A 37 18.46 10.36 -8.85
C SER A 37 19.93 10.81 -8.74
N LEU A 38 20.47 11.18 -9.88
CA LEU A 38 21.79 11.79 -10.02
C LEU A 38 21.82 13.26 -9.58
N PHE A 39 20.64 13.88 -9.43
CA PHE A 39 20.51 15.28 -9.00
C PHE A 39 20.53 15.38 -7.47
N PRO A 40 21.54 16.03 -6.86
CA PRO A 40 21.68 16.12 -5.41
C PRO A 40 20.49 16.78 -4.70
N THR A 41 19.87 17.77 -5.34
CA THR A 41 18.72 18.51 -4.82
C THR A 41 17.42 17.69 -4.83
N ALA A 42 17.36 16.64 -5.66
CA ALA A 42 16.22 15.74 -5.75
C ALA A 42 16.40 14.48 -4.89
N ARG A 43 17.56 14.27 -4.26
CA ARG A 43 17.82 13.08 -3.44
C ARG A 43 16.98 13.09 -2.17
N THR A 44 15.98 12.24 -2.13
CA THR A 44 15.34 11.80 -0.90
C THR A 44 16.37 11.12 -0.01
N THR A 45 16.32 11.46 1.28
CA THR A 45 17.19 10.81 2.26
C THR A 45 16.70 9.38 2.54
N PRO A 46 17.59 8.45 2.95
CA PRO A 46 17.21 7.09 3.29
C PRO A 46 16.09 7.02 4.35
N ARG A 47 16.02 8.00 5.27
CA ARG A 47 14.93 8.11 6.26
C ARG A 47 13.57 8.42 5.63
N GLN A 48 13.53 9.22 4.56
CA GLN A 48 12.27 9.58 3.89
C GLN A 48 11.73 8.40 3.08
N GLU A 49 12.60 7.66 2.40
CA GLU A 49 12.22 6.41 1.72
C GLU A 49 11.70 5.38 2.73
N GLN A 50 12.42 5.17 3.84
CA GLN A 50 12.00 4.22 4.87
C GLN A 50 10.63 4.58 5.44
N ARG A 51 10.38 5.86 5.72
CA ARG A 51 9.07 6.32 6.21
C ARG A 51 7.96 6.07 5.19
N ALA A 52 8.19 6.33 3.90
CA ALA A 52 7.22 6.04 2.85
C ALA A 52 6.94 4.53 2.71
N PHE A 53 7.98 3.70 2.90
CA PHE A 53 7.85 2.26 2.92
C PHE A 53 7.03 1.77 4.14
N ASP A 54 7.30 2.30 5.33
CA ASP A 54 6.57 1.95 6.55
C ASP A 54 5.08 2.31 6.42
N ASP A 55 4.77 3.48 5.84
CA ASP A 55 3.40 3.93 5.55
C ASP A 55 2.70 2.98 4.55
N LEU A 56 3.39 2.56 3.49
CA LEU A 56 2.89 1.57 2.53
C LEU A 56 2.62 0.21 3.21
N GLN A 57 3.56 -0.27 4.02
CA GLN A 57 3.41 -1.54 4.74
C GLN A 57 2.23 -1.51 5.70
N ALA A 58 1.98 -0.37 6.37
CA ALA A 58 0.83 -0.18 7.23
C ALA A 58 -0.50 -0.18 6.45
N ALA A 59 -0.54 0.42 5.26
CA ALA A 59 -1.72 0.38 4.39
C ALA A 59 -2.02 -1.03 3.88
N VAL A 60 -1.00 -1.75 3.39
CA VAL A 60 -1.13 -3.15 2.94
C VAL A 60 -1.57 -4.06 4.10
N THR A 61 -1.03 -3.84 5.30
CA THR A 61 -1.43 -4.61 6.50
C THR A 61 -2.91 -4.39 6.83
N ARG A 62 -3.41 -3.15 6.70
CA ARG A 62 -4.84 -2.82 6.90
C ARG A 62 -5.71 -3.48 5.85
N LEU A 63 -5.31 -3.43 4.57
CA LEU A 63 -6.01 -4.14 3.50
C LEU A 63 -6.04 -5.66 3.75
N ARG A 64 -4.92 -6.26 4.16
CA ARG A 64 -4.86 -7.69 4.48
C ARG A 64 -5.74 -8.07 5.67
N LYS A 65 -5.72 -7.28 6.74
CA LYS A 65 -6.62 -7.47 7.90
C LYS A 65 -8.09 -7.40 7.50
N TRP A 66 -8.43 -6.59 6.51
CA TRP A 66 -9.78 -6.52 5.97
C TRP A 66 -10.13 -7.76 5.13
N LEU A 67 -9.18 -8.28 4.36
CA LEU A 67 -9.38 -9.47 3.52
C LEU A 67 -9.52 -10.78 4.32
N GLY A 68 -8.94 -10.88 5.52
CA GLY A 68 -9.02 -12.07 6.39
C GLY A 68 -7.66 -12.55 6.86
#